data_AF-A0A956K226-F1
#
_entry.id   AF-A0A956K226-F1
#
_cell.length_a   1.000
_cell.length_b   1.000
_cell.length_c   1.000
_cell.angle_alpha   90.00
_cell.angle_beta   90.00
_cell.angle_gamma   90.00
#
_symmetry.space_group_name_H-M   'P 1'
#
loop_
_entity.id
_entity.type
_entity.pdbx_description
1 polymer ?
#
loop_
_entity_poly.entity_id
_entity_poly.type
_entity_poly.pdbx_seq_one_letter_code
_entity_poly.pdbx_strand_id
1 'polypeptide(L)'
;MAARERLARLLAGTGVLDAALRLRARARVPYLTILTYHHVADPGPDYAFDPGVADVTPAQFRRQLEVLRRHFHVIGIDELCGALDGQPLPPNPALITFDDAYRSCLDTALPILDDLDLRAVFFVATSFVDERRLFWWERIAWLMGQARRAGVTRVEVAYPAPATHDPRDPGAAGVLVKVVKNTRGLDVDRFLDELTAACGVTWSRDLERELTDGLLLTWDGIRALRDAGMDIESHTRRHRVLQTLDDEALRDELSGSRDDLARELGRAPRTVAYPVGRSIAAHAQIRAAVHAAGYRVGFSNASGATWLRPGIDPFDIGRLAMDRELPDAMFFGQLAIPQLGYRSASHGVGDPVS
;
A
#
# COMPACT_ATOMS: atom_id res chain seq x y z
N MET A 1 1.78 9.88 -21.69
CA MET A 1 1.17 8.53 -21.53
C MET A 1 0.38 8.07 -22.76
N ALA A 2 -0.55 8.87 -23.30
CA ALA A 2 -1.51 8.52 -24.37
C ALA A 2 -1.03 7.71 -25.61
N ALA A 3 0.27 7.67 -25.95
CA ALA A 3 0.79 6.79 -27.00
C ALA A 3 0.81 5.31 -26.56
N ARG A 4 1.35 5.00 -25.37
CA ARG A 4 1.33 3.65 -24.78
C ARG A 4 -0.09 3.17 -24.55
N GLU A 5 -0.96 4.06 -24.09
CA GLU A 5 -2.35 3.75 -23.79
C GLU A 5 -3.16 3.41 -25.06
N ARG A 6 -3.02 4.18 -26.14
CA ARG A 6 -3.65 3.85 -27.43
C ARG A 6 -3.14 2.52 -27.99
N LEU A 7 -1.84 2.23 -27.85
CA LEU A 7 -1.29 0.91 -28.19
C LEU A 7 -1.89 -0.20 -27.31
N ALA A 8 -1.98 -0.02 -26.00
CA ALA A 8 -2.53 -1.00 -25.07
C ALA A 8 -4.02 -1.29 -25.35
N ARG A 9 -4.82 -0.25 -25.60
CA ARG A 9 -6.23 -0.37 -26.04
C ARG A 9 -6.35 -1.16 -27.36
N LEU A 10 -5.47 -0.91 -28.34
CA LEU A 10 -5.45 -1.62 -29.62
C LEU A 10 -5.02 -3.09 -29.46
N LEU A 11 -4.00 -3.39 -28.64
CA LEU A 11 -3.56 -4.75 -28.34
C LEU A 11 -4.59 -5.55 -27.52
N ALA A 12 -5.37 -4.88 -26.67
CA ALA A 12 -6.51 -5.47 -25.96
C ALA A 12 -7.64 -5.82 -26.94
N GLY A 13 -8.07 -4.86 -27.76
CA GLY A 13 -9.16 -5.04 -28.74
C GLY A 13 -8.86 -6.03 -29.87
N THR A 14 -7.58 -6.37 -30.08
CA THR A 14 -7.14 -7.41 -31.04
C THR A 14 -6.86 -8.76 -30.37
N GLY A 15 -7.07 -8.90 -29.06
CA GLY A 15 -6.81 -10.14 -28.31
C GLY A 15 -5.34 -10.49 -28.09
N VAL A 16 -4.40 -9.66 -28.56
CA VAL A 16 -2.94 -9.93 -28.48
C VAL A 16 -2.46 -10.01 -27.03
N LEU A 17 -3.01 -9.20 -26.13
CA LEU A 17 -2.66 -9.25 -24.69
C LEU A 17 -3.15 -10.55 -24.03
N ASP A 18 -4.35 -11.01 -24.34
CA ASP A 18 -4.89 -12.30 -23.87
C ASP A 18 -4.06 -13.48 -24.42
N ALA A 19 -3.70 -13.45 -25.70
CA ALA A 19 -2.82 -14.47 -26.31
C ALA A 19 -1.44 -14.50 -25.64
N ALA A 20 -0.84 -13.34 -25.36
CA ALA A 20 0.43 -13.23 -24.65
C ALA A 20 0.34 -13.74 -23.19
N LEU A 21 -0.76 -13.44 -22.48
CA LEU A 21 -1.02 -13.95 -21.13
C LEU A 21 -1.26 -15.47 -21.12
N ARG A 22 -1.98 -16.03 -22.10
CA ARG A 22 -2.16 -17.48 -22.27
C ARG A 22 -0.85 -18.20 -22.61
N LEU A 23 0.06 -17.54 -23.34
CA LEU A 23 1.41 -18.05 -23.59
C LEU A 23 2.25 -18.03 -22.31
N ARG A 24 2.22 -16.93 -21.54
CA ARG A 24 2.87 -16.84 -20.22
C ARG A 24 2.36 -17.91 -19.26
N ALA A 25 1.05 -18.14 -19.16
CA ALA A 25 0.44 -19.18 -18.33
C ALA A 25 0.95 -20.61 -18.64
N ARG A 26 1.52 -20.84 -19.83
CA ARG A 26 2.11 -22.13 -20.25
C ARG A 26 3.64 -22.16 -20.19
N ALA A 27 4.29 -21.01 -19.98
CA ALA A 27 5.74 -20.88 -19.96
C ALA A 27 6.24 -20.66 -18.52
N ARG A 28 7.27 -21.41 -18.09
CA ARG A 28 7.99 -21.12 -16.84
C ARG A 28 8.95 -19.95 -17.03
N VAL A 29 8.39 -18.76 -17.27
CA VAL A 29 9.12 -17.50 -17.24
C VAL A 29 9.30 -17.05 -15.78
N PRO A 30 10.52 -16.71 -15.33
CA PRO A 30 10.79 -16.36 -13.93
C PRO A 30 10.41 -14.90 -13.62
N TYR A 31 9.15 -14.54 -13.85
CA TYR A 31 8.57 -13.27 -13.42
C TYR A 31 7.53 -13.54 -12.35
N LEU A 32 7.63 -12.86 -11.22
CA LEU A 32 6.54 -12.73 -10.26
C LEU A 32 5.90 -11.36 -10.46
N THR A 33 4.61 -11.37 -10.82
CA THR A 33 3.77 -10.17 -10.73
C THR A 33 3.38 -9.99 -9.27
N ILE A 34 3.71 -8.87 -8.64
CA ILE A 34 3.16 -8.51 -7.33
C ILE A 34 2.36 -7.22 -7.50
N LEU A 35 1.12 -7.21 -7.05
CA LEU A 35 0.27 -6.01 -7.06
C LEU A 35 0.15 -5.45 -5.65
N THR A 36 0.24 -4.12 -5.50
CA THR A 36 -0.10 -3.43 -4.25
C THR A 36 -1.41 -2.68 -4.41
N TYR A 37 -2.30 -2.92 -3.45
CA TYR A 37 -3.51 -2.16 -3.18
C TYR A 37 -3.45 -1.62 -1.74
N HIS A 38 -4.28 -0.65 -1.40
CA HIS A 38 -4.49 -0.19 -0.02
C HIS A 38 -5.99 -0.24 0.30
N HIS A 39 -6.80 0.57 -0.39
CA HIS A 39 -8.24 0.70 -0.12
C HIS A 39 -9.10 0.37 -1.36
N VAL A 40 -10.14 -0.45 -1.21
CA VAL A 40 -11.10 -0.81 -2.28
C VAL A 40 -12.44 -0.09 -2.08
N ALA A 41 -12.59 1.09 -2.68
CA ALA A 41 -13.79 1.92 -2.56
C ALA A 41 -14.02 2.81 -3.78
N ASP A 42 -15.24 3.34 -3.89
CA ASP A 42 -15.60 4.38 -4.86
C ASP A 42 -15.94 5.69 -4.11
N PRO A 43 -14.92 6.48 -3.72
CA PRO A 43 -15.12 7.67 -2.89
C PRO A 43 -15.83 8.79 -3.69
N GLY A 44 -17.10 9.02 -3.34
CA GLY A 44 -17.92 10.11 -3.89
C GLY A 44 -17.59 11.50 -3.33
N PRO A 45 -18.33 12.56 -3.74
CA PRO A 45 -18.02 13.96 -3.40
C PRO A 45 -17.95 14.26 -1.89
N ASP A 46 -18.72 13.53 -1.08
CA ASP A 46 -18.84 13.69 0.36
C ASP A 46 -17.93 12.77 1.18
N TYR A 47 -17.04 12.01 0.52
CA TYR A 47 -16.06 11.15 1.20
C TYR A 47 -15.21 11.97 2.18
N ALA A 48 -15.12 11.51 3.43
CA ALA A 48 -14.57 12.28 4.54
C ALA A 48 -13.05 12.14 4.73
N PHE A 49 -12.42 11.30 3.92
CA PHE A 49 -11.04 10.83 4.03
C PHE A 49 -10.27 11.06 2.72
N ASP A 50 -9.02 10.61 2.59
CA ASP A 50 -8.22 10.83 1.37
C ASP A 50 -8.73 9.95 0.20
N PRO A 51 -9.30 10.54 -0.88
CA PRO A 51 -9.75 9.75 -2.03
C PRO A 51 -8.60 9.22 -2.90
N GLY A 52 -7.34 9.54 -2.56
CA GLY A 52 -6.13 9.14 -3.24
C GLY A 52 -5.55 7.79 -2.81
N VAL A 53 -5.96 7.22 -1.66
CA VAL A 53 -5.58 5.84 -1.25
C VAL A 53 -6.56 4.77 -1.75
N ALA A 54 -7.70 5.19 -2.32
CA ALA A 54 -8.65 4.31 -2.99
C ALA A 54 -8.15 3.92 -4.39
N ASP A 55 -7.21 2.96 -4.46
CA ASP A 55 -6.55 2.53 -5.70
C ASP A 55 -7.50 1.91 -6.73
N VAL A 56 -8.65 1.40 -6.31
CA VAL A 56 -9.64 0.76 -7.18
C VAL A 56 -11.04 0.86 -6.60
N THR A 57 -12.01 1.11 -7.49
CA THR A 57 -13.42 0.83 -7.19
C THR A 57 -13.65 -0.69 -7.07
N PRO A 58 -14.68 -1.15 -6.33
CA PRO A 58 -14.98 -2.59 -6.21
C PRO A 58 -15.18 -3.28 -7.58
N ALA A 59 -15.76 -2.56 -8.52
CA ALA A 59 -15.97 -3.03 -9.89
C ALA A 59 -14.67 -3.11 -10.71
N GLN A 60 -13.70 -2.19 -10.51
CA GLN A 60 -12.36 -2.32 -11.10
C GLN A 60 -11.61 -3.50 -10.48
N PHE A 61 -11.63 -3.62 -9.15
CA PHE A 61 -10.94 -4.68 -8.42
C PHE A 61 -11.38 -6.08 -8.89
N ARG A 62 -12.69 -6.33 -8.95
CA ARG A 62 -13.24 -7.59 -9.48
C ARG A 62 -12.74 -7.90 -10.90
N ARG A 63 -12.85 -6.94 -11.83
CA ARG A 63 -12.36 -7.14 -13.21
C ARG A 63 -10.85 -7.41 -13.27
N GLN A 64 -10.06 -6.78 -12.41
CA GLN A 64 -8.61 -7.02 -12.32
C GLN A 64 -8.30 -8.43 -11.79
N LEU A 65 -9.02 -8.89 -10.75
CA LEU A 65 -8.87 -10.24 -10.21
C LEU A 65 -9.35 -11.33 -11.17
N GLU A 66 -10.39 -11.09 -11.97
CA GLU A 66 -10.81 -11.99 -13.06
C GLU A 66 -9.69 -12.22 -14.10
N VAL A 67 -8.81 -11.23 -14.33
CA VAL A 67 -7.59 -11.42 -15.15
C VAL A 67 -6.61 -12.37 -14.49
N LEU A 68 -6.36 -12.17 -13.19
CA LEU A 68 -5.43 -13.01 -12.43
C LEU A 68 -5.94 -14.46 -12.39
N ARG A 69 -7.20 -14.67 -12.01
CA ARG A 69 -7.85 -15.99 -11.93
C ARG A 69 -7.88 -16.76 -13.26
N ARG A 70 -7.77 -16.06 -14.39
CA ARG A 70 -7.77 -16.63 -15.75
C ARG A 70 -6.38 -16.91 -16.32
N HIS A 71 -5.35 -16.20 -15.87
CA HIS A 71 -4.04 -16.18 -16.54
C HIS A 71 -2.83 -16.41 -15.62
N PHE A 72 -2.98 -16.29 -14.31
CA PHE A 72 -1.91 -16.39 -13.33
C PHE A 72 -2.22 -17.48 -12.30
N HIS A 73 -1.17 -18.02 -11.68
CA HIS A 73 -1.33 -18.82 -10.47
C HIS A 73 -1.09 -17.90 -9.28
N VAL A 74 -2.13 -17.56 -8.53
CA VAL A 74 -1.98 -16.68 -7.36
C VAL A 74 -1.42 -17.49 -6.20
N ILE A 75 -0.26 -17.06 -5.70
CA ILE A 75 0.48 -17.67 -4.60
C ILE A 75 0.33 -16.85 -3.31
N GLY A 76 0.75 -17.40 -2.18
CA GLY A 76 0.97 -16.65 -0.95
C GLY A 76 2.43 -16.66 -0.46
N ILE A 77 2.59 -16.40 0.83
CA ILE A 77 3.91 -16.19 1.46
C ILE A 77 4.70 -17.50 1.61
N ASP A 78 4.05 -18.65 1.80
CA ASP A 78 4.72 -19.96 1.86
C ASP A 78 5.45 -20.29 0.56
N GLU A 79 4.76 -20.16 -0.57
CA GLU A 79 5.31 -20.44 -1.89
C GLU A 79 6.40 -19.44 -2.28
N LEU A 80 6.25 -18.16 -1.90
CA LEU A 80 7.29 -17.14 -2.09
C LEU A 80 8.54 -17.43 -1.26
N CYS A 81 8.39 -17.75 0.03
CA CYS A 81 9.51 -18.13 0.89
C CYS A 81 10.20 -19.40 0.35
N GLY A 82 9.43 -20.42 -0.02
CA GLY A 82 9.96 -21.64 -0.63
C GLY A 82 10.70 -21.37 -1.94
N ALA A 83 10.24 -20.43 -2.77
CA ALA A 83 10.92 -20.04 -4.01
C ALA A 83 12.27 -19.37 -3.77
N LEU A 84 12.40 -18.56 -2.72
CA LEU A 84 13.67 -18.00 -2.27
C LEU A 84 14.60 -19.08 -1.69
N ASP A 85 14.03 -20.13 -1.10
CA ASP A 85 14.73 -21.37 -0.69
C ASP A 85 15.01 -22.33 -1.88
N GLY A 86 14.75 -21.91 -3.12
CA GLY A 86 15.08 -22.65 -4.35
C GLY A 86 13.99 -23.59 -4.89
N GLN A 87 12.78 -23.60 -4.31
CA GLN A 87 11.66 -24.38 -4.84
C GLN A 87 11.11 -23.80 -6.16
N PRO A 88 10.61 -24.63 -7.08
CA PRO A 88 10.05 -24.16 -8.34
C PRO A 88 8.67 -23.53 -8.14
N LEU A 89 8.51 -22.27 -8.54
CA LEU A 89 7.19 -21.63 -8.59
C LEU A 89 6.27 -22.24 -9.67
N PRO A 90 4.94 -22.14 -9.49
CA PRO A 90 3.96 -22.47 -10.51
C PRO A 90 4.10 -21.56 -11.75
N PRO A 91 3.57 -21.96 -12.92
CA PRO A 91 3.63 -21.14 -14.13
C PRO A 91 2.91 -19.79 -13.97
N ASN A 92 3.54 -18.72 -14.46
CA ASN A 92 3.05 -17.33 -14.39
C ASN A 92 2.49 -16.93 -13.00
N PRO A 93 3.33 -16.93 -11.95
CA PRO A 93 2.88 -16.68 -10.59
C PRO A 93 2.49 -15.20 -10.38
N ALA A 94 1.51 -14.96 -9.52
CA ALA A 94 1.14 -13.64 -9.05
C ALA A 94 0.94 -13.60 -7.53
N LEU A 95 1.20 -12.45 -6.91
CA LEU A 95 0.92 -12.19 -5.50
C LEU A 95 0.05 -10.92 -5.40
N ILE A 96 -1.10 -11.04 -4.74
CA ILE A 96 -1.99 -9.92 -4.45
C ILE A 96 -1.62 -9.41 -3.06
N THR A 97 -1.30 -8.13 -2.91
CA THR A 97 -0.94 -7.54 -1.62
C THR A 97 -1.75 -6.29 -1.30
N PHE A 98 -2.08 -6.14 -0.02
CA PHE A 98 -2.77 -5.01 0.57
C PHE A 98 -1.90 -4.40 1.66
N ASP A 99 -1.75 -3.08 1.67
CA ASP A 99 -1.09 -2.33 2.74
C ASP A 99 -2.15 -1.68 3.67
N ASP A 100 -1.69 -1.07 4.77
CA ASP A 100 -2.46 -0.27 5.75
C ASP A 100 -3.63 -0.91 6.52
N ALA A 101 -4.16 -2.07 6.09
CA ALA A 101 -5.28 -2.78 6.71
C ALA A 101 -6.59 -1.95 6.83
N TYR A 102 -6.96 -1.25 5.75
CA TYR A 102 -8.27 -0.58 5.63
C TYR A 102 -9.44 -1.55 5.77
N ARG A 103 -10.57 -1.08 6.33
CA ARG A 103 -11.80 -1.86 6.57
C ARG A 103 -12.35 -2.53 5.31
N SER A 104 -12.21 -1.85 4.16
CA SER A 104 -12.59 -2.38 2.84
C SER A 104 -11.81 -3.63 2.41
N CYS A 105 -10.68 -3.96 3.05
CA CYS A 105 -10.03 -5.26 2.89
C CYS A 105 -10.95 -6.42 3.29
N LEU A 106 -11.70 -6.27 4.39
CA LEU A 106 -12.65 -7.27 4.88
C LEU A 106 -14.04 -7.08 4.26
N ASP A 107 -14.56 -5.85 4.26
CA ASP A 107 -15.95 -5.59 3.84
C ASP A 107 -16.16 -5.71 2.32
N THR A 108 -15.11 -5.50 1.53
CA THR A 108 -15.20 -5.39 0.06
C THR A 108 -14.26 -6.35 -0.67
N ALA A 109 -12.98 -6.41 -0.29
CA ALA A 109 -11.99 -7.17 -1.04
C ALA A 109 -12.10 -8.68 -0.77
N LEU A 110 -12.26 -9.11 0.49
CA LEU A 110 -12.40 -10.52 0.85
C LEU A 110 -13.56 -11.21 0.10
N PRO A 111 -14.81 -10.68 0.08
CA PRO A 111 -15.90 -11.31 -0.69
C PRO A 111 -15.65 -11.44 -2.21
N ILE A 112 -14.73 -10.65 -2.78
CA ILE A 112 -14.35 -10.72 -4.20
C ILE A 112 -13.17 -11.70 -4.40
N LEU A 113 -12.28 -11.83 -3.42
CA LEU A 113 -11.23 -12.85 -3.37
C LEU A 113 -11.83 -14.26 -3.23
N ASP A 114 -12.77 -14.43 -2.30
CA ASP A 114 -13.43 -15.72 -2.00
C ASP A 114 -14.25 -16.23 -3.19
N ASP A 115 -15.10 -15.39 -3.79
CA ASP A 115 -15.92 -15.71 -4.97
C ASP A 115 -15.08 -16.06 -6.22
N LEU A 116 -13.82 -15.60 -6.26
CA LEU A 116 -12.88 -15.90 -7.33
C LEU A 116 -11.89 -17.03 -6.96
N ASP A 117 -11.94 -17.62 -5.76
CA ASP A 117 -11.01 -18.67 -5.31
C ASP A 117 -9.54 -18.16 -5.42
N LEU A 118 -9.27 -17.02 -4.76
CA LEU A 118 -7.99 -16.31 -4.77
C LEU A 118 -7.54 -15.92 -3.34
N ARG A 119 -6.25 -16.10 -3.04
CA ARG A 119 -5.62 -15.62 -1.79
C ARG A 119 -4.90 -14.28 -1.96
N ALA A 120 -4.75 -13.54 -0.87
CA ALA A 120 -3.99 -12.28 -0.81
C ALA A 120 -3.16 -12.18 0.48
N VAL A 121 -2.23 -11.22 0.49
CA VAL A 121 -1.42 -10.83 1.66
C VAL A 121 -1.89 -9.48 2.17
N PHE A 122 -2.05 -9.32 3.48
CA PHE A 122 -2.41 -8.07 4.14
C PHE A 122 -1.29 -7.67 5.09
N PHE A 123 -0.62 -6.57 4.78
CA PHE A 123 0.43 -5.96 5.59
C PHE A 123 -0.18 -4.96 6.57
N VAL A 124 0.03 -5.20 7.87
CA VAL A 124 -0.62 -4.44 8.95
C VAL A 124 0.35 -3.46 9.62
N ALA A 125 -0.02 -2.18 9.68
CA ALA A 125 0.68 -1.17 10.48
C ALA A 125 0.18 -1.23 11.93
N THR A 126 0.86 -2.00 12.78
CA THR A 126 0.24 -2.61 13.98
C THR A 126 -0.33 -1.62 15.00
N SER A 127 0.34 -0.49 15.26
CA SER A 127 -0.12 0.49 16.25
C SER A 127 -1.41 1.23 15.86
N PHE A 128 -1.73 1.37 14.57
CA PHE A 128 -2.99 2.02 14.16
C PHE A 128 -4.20 1.16 14.48
N VAL A 129 -4.04 -0.16 14.42
CA VAL A 129 -5.03 -1.17 14.84
C VAL A 129 -5.11 -1.25 16.37
N ASP A 130 -3.95 -1.33 17.04
CA ASP A 130 -3.83 -1.57 18.48
C ASP A 130 -4.24 -0.33 19.31
N GLU A 131 -3.72 0.85 18.97
CA GLU A 131 -4.06 2.14 19.61
C GLU A 131 -5.40 2.71 19.08
N ARG A 132 -5.98 2.13 18.01
CA ARG A 132 -7.14 2.63 17.25
C ARG A 132 -6.96 4.11 16.88
N ARG A 133 -6.02 4.36 15.97
CA ARG A 133 -5.60 5.70 15.51
C ARG A 133 -5.86 5.89 14.03
N LEU A 134 -5.94 7.15 13.60
CA LEU A 134 -6.00 7.48 12.17
C LEU A 134 -4.60 7.69 11.61
N PHE A 135 -4.37 7.19 10.39
CA PHE A 135 -3.19 7.55 9.63
C PHE A 135 -3.12 9.07 9.41
N TRP A 136 -1.90 9.61 9.34
CA TRP A 136 -1.69 11.05 9.30
C TRP A 136 -2.21 11.71 8.01
N TRP A 137 -2.25 11.00 6.87
CA TRP A 137 -2.91 11.51 5.66
C TRP A 137 -4.43 11.60 5.83
N GLU A 138 -5.05 10.62 6.50
CA GLU A 138 -6.49 10.62 6.77
C GLU A 138 -6.88 11.72 7.76
N ARG A 139 -6.09 11.92 8.83
CA ARG A 139 -6.29 13.04 9.75
C ARG A 139 -6.14 14.38 9.01
N ILE A 140 -5.18 14.54 8.10
CA ILE A 140 -5.03 15.74 7.25
C ILE A 140 -6.26 15.92 6.33
N ALA A 141 -6.64 14.91 5.56
CA ALA A 141 -7.74 14.99 4.60
C ALA A 141 -9.07 15.29 5.29
N TRP A 142 -9.34 14.62 6.41
CA TRP A 142 -10.54 14.81 7.21
C TRP A 142 -10.58 16.21 7.86
N LEU A 143 -9.49 16.68 8.47
CA LEU A 143 -9.42 18.02 9.08
C LEU A 143 -9.64 19.13 8.04
N MET A 144 -9.00 19.02 6.87
CA MET A 144 -9.18 19.98 5.77
C MET A 144 -10.62 19.90 5.21
N GLY A 145 -11.21 18.70 5.15
CA GLY A 145 -12.62 18.48 4.82
C GLY A 145 -13.59 19.14 5.80
N GLN A 146 -13.30 19.12 7.12
CA GLN A 146 -14.09 19.84 8.12
C GLN A 146 -13.94 21.35 8.00
N ALA A 147 -12.72 21.86 7.88
CA ALA A 147 -12.47 23.29 7.69
C ALA A 147 -13.20 23.83 6.44
N ARG A 148 -13.17 23.08 5.33
CA ARG A 148 -13.92 23.36 4.11
C ARG A 148 -15.44 23.42 4.34
N ARG A 149 -16.01 22.44 5.07
CA ARG A 149 -17.45 22.40 5.41
C ARG A 149 -17.86 23.53 6.36
N ALA A 150 -16.98 23.93 7.27
CA ALA A 150 -17.19 25.04 8.19
C ALA A 150 -17.02 26.44 7.53
N GLY A 151 -16.68 26.50 6.24
CA GLY A 151 -16.50 27.76 5.53
C GLY A 151 -15.18 28.49 5.84
N VAL A 152 -14.22 27.80 6.50
CA VAL A 152 -12.88 28.35 6.77
C VAL A 152 -12.19 28.65 5.43
N THR A 153 -11.63 29.85 5.31
CA THR A 153 -10.93 30.30 4.10
C THR A 153 -9.41 30.29 4.23
N ARG A 154 -8.90 30.10 5.46
CA ARG A 154 -7.48 30.13 5.79
C ARG A 154 -7.18 29.22 6.99
N VAL A 155 -6.24 28.31 6.81
CA VAL A 155 -5.65 27.45 7.83
C VAL A 155 -4.17 27.84 7.95
N GLU A 156 -3.72 28.25 9.13
CA GLU A 156 -2.34 28.69 9.39
C GLU A 156 -1.63 27.71 10.35
N VAL A 157 -0.47 27.20 9.96
CA VAL A 157 0.37 26.34 10.81
C VAL A 157 1.75 26.98 10.99
N ALA A 158 2.37 26.84 12.16
CA ALA A 158 3.67 27.45 12.46
C ALA A 158 4.83 26.44 12.32
N TYR A 159 4.55 25.16 12.54
CA TYR A 159 5.48 24.04 12.43
C TYR A 159 5.21 23.20 11.16
N PRO A 160 6.24 22.64 10.48
CA PRO A 160 7.68 22.83 10.74
C PRO A 160 8.21 24.21 10.32
N ALA A 161 7.45 24.97 9.52
CA ALA A 161 7.70 26.36 9.20
C ALA A 161 6.35 27.07 8.95
N PRO A 162 6.26 28.41 9.15
CA PRO A 162 5.01 29.15 8.94
C PRO A 162 4.45 28.99 7.53
N ALA A 163 3.22 28.47 7.45
CA ALA A 163 2.51 28.22 6.20
C ALA A 163 1.03 28.63 6.29
N THR A 164 0.43 28.87 5.13
CA THR A 164 -0.99 29.18 4.97
C THR A 164 -1.57 28.29 3.89
N HIS A 165 -2.71 27.67 4.18
CA HIS A 165 -3.44 26.80 3.26
C HIS A 165 -4.90 27.27 3.16
N ASP A 166 -5.49 27.16 1.97
CA ASP A 166 -6.92 27.32 1.77
C ASP A 166 -7.56 25.92 1.75
N PRO A 167 -8.42 25.53 2.70
CA PRO A 167 -9.02 24.19 2.73
C PRO A 167 -10.05 23.97 1.61
N ARG A 168 -10.34 25.00 0.80
CA ARG A 168 -11.18 24.91 -0.40
C ARG A 168 -10.38 24.52 -1.65
N ASP A 169 -9.04 24.64 -1.62
CA ASP A 169 -8.16 24.13 -2.68
C ASP A 169 -8.04 22.59 -2.57
N PRO A 170 -8.45 21.81 -3.59
CA PRO A 170 -8.26 20.35 -3.60
C PRO A 170 -6.79 19.91 -3.45
N GLY A 171 -5.83 20.76 -3.82
CA GLY A 171 -4.40 20.49 -3.66
C GLY A 171 -3.88 20.60 -2.22
N ALA A 172 -4.57 21.32 -1.33
CA ALA A 172 -4.02 21.74 -0.04
C ALA A 172 -3.67 20.57 0.90
N ALA A 173 -4.54 19.56 1.00
CA ALA A 173 -4.25 18.34 1.76
C ALA A 173 -3.02 17.59 1.19
N GLY A 174 -2.89 17.54 -0.14
CA GLY A 174 -1.73 16.95 -0.83
C GLY A 174 -0.42 17.72 -0.63
N VAL A 175 -0.47 19.01 -0.25
CA VAL A 175 0.72 19.77 0.18
C VAL A 175 1.11 19.40 1.60
N LEU A 176 0.16 19.35 2.53
CA LEU A 176 0.39 18.95 3.94
C LEU A 176 0.94 17.50 4.02
N VAL A 177 0.39 16.57 3.22
CA VAL A 177 0.91 15.21 3.05
C VAL A 177 2.37 15.19 2.58
N LYS A 178 2.78 16.11 1.71
CA LYS A 178 4.18 16.22 1.23
C LYS A 178 5.13 16.78 2.29
N VAL A 179 4.65 17.52 3.29
CA VAL A 179 5.47 17.90 4.47
C VAL A 179 5.82 16.64 5.24
N VAL A 180 4.83 15.83 5.62
CA VAL A 180 5.04 14.60 6.40
C VAL A 180 5.90 13.57 5.65
N LYS A 181 5.72 13.39 4.34
CA LYS A 181 6.53 12.44 3.53
C LYS A 181 8.01 12.84 3.37
N ASN A 182 8.40 14.10 3.62
CA ASN A 182 9.71 14.61 3.20
C ASN A 182 10.51 15.40 4.26
N THR A 183 9.88 15.93 5.31
CA THR A 183 10.60 16.64 6.39
C THR A 183 11.25 15.63 7.34
N ARG A 184 12.59 15.50 7.27
CA ARG A 184 13.37 14.66 8.21
C ARG A 184 13.23 15.18 9.64
N GLY A 185 12.94 14.28 10.59
CA GLY A 185 12.81 14.63 12.00
C GLY A 185 11.54 15.43 12.34
N LEU A 186 10.50 15.37 11.49
CA LEU A 186 9.21 16.00 11.78
C LEU A 186 8.54 15.33 12.99
N ASP A 187 8.13 16.15 13.95
CA ASP A 187 7.16 15.79 14.98
C ASP A 187 5.76 15.78 14.36
N VAL A 188 5.32 14.57 13.97
CA VAL A 188 4.05 14.37 13.25
C VAL A 188 2.85 14.63 14.15
N ASP A 189 2.92 14.27 15.43
CA ASP A 189 1.82 14.49 16.38
C ASP A 189 1.63 16.00 16.63
N ARG A 190 2.72 16.75 16.89
CA ARG A 190 2.68 18.22 16.98
C ARG A 190 2.11 18.85 15.70
N PHE A 191 2.57 18.42 14.53
CA PHE A 191 2.11 18.97 13.24
C PHE A 191 0.60 18.77 13.05
N LEU A 192 0.07 17.59 13.39
CA LEU A 192 -1.35 17.28 13.30
C LEU A 192 -2.18 18.04 14.35
N ASP A 193 -1.62 18.31 15.53
CA ASP A 193 -2.29 19.07 16.58
C ASP A 193 -2.32 20.58 16.29
N GLU A 194 -1.24 21.17 15.73
CA GLU A 194 -1.27 22.53 15.18
C GLU A 194 -2.30 22.66 14.04
N LEU A 195 -2.33 21.69 13.11
CA LEU A 195 -3.32 21.64 12.03
C LEU A 195 -4.76 21.49 12.57
N THR A 196 -4.95 20.70 13.63
CA THR A 196 -6.26 20.50 14.28
C THR A 196 -6.79 21.81 14.85
N ALA A 197 -5.96 22.55 15.58
CA ALA A 197 -6.31 23.85 16.13
C ALA A 197 -6.57 24.88 15.01
N ALA A 198 -5.75 24.89 13.96
CA ALA A 198 -5.89 25.78 12.82
C ALA A 198 -7.15 25.51 11.97
N CYS A 199 -7.63 24.26 11.93
CA CYS A 199 -8.92 23.89 11.34
C CYS A 199 -10.12 24.15 12.27
N GLY A 200 -9.91 24.62 13.51
CA GLY A 200 -10.95 24.91 14.48
C GLY A 200 -11.66 23.68 15.07
N VAL A 201 -11.02 22.50 15.02
CA VAL A 201 -11.66 21.22 15.41
C VAL A 201 -11.29 20.84 16.84
N THR A 202 -12.28 20.40 17.62
CA THR A 202 -12.04 19.70 18.89
C THR A 202 -11.74 18.22 18.61
N TRP A 203 -10.47 17.83 18.73
CA TRP A 203 -10.05 16.42 18.61
C TRP A 203 -10.10 15.74 19.97
N SER A 204 -10.67 14.54 20.02
CA SER A 204 -10.69 13.68 21.21
C SER A 204 -10.26 12.26 20.84
N ARG A 205 -9.82 11.47 21.84
CA ARG A 205 -9.54 10.05 21.63
C ARG A 205 -10.79 9.32 21.14
N ASP A 206 -11.97 9.62 21.65
CA ASP A 206 -13.22 8.95 21.24
C ASP A 206 -13.57 9.25 19.78
N LEU A 207 -13.40 10.49 19.31
CA LEU A 207 -13.61 10.87 17.91
C LEU A 207 -12.64 10.14 16.97
N GLU A 208 -11.35 10.13 17.29
CA GLU A 208 -10.36 9.38 16.50
C GLU A 208 -10.69 7.88 16.48
N ARG A 209 -11.07 7.34 17.64
CA ARG A 209 -11.42 5.93 17.85
C ARG A 209 -12.73 5.51 17.15
N GLU A 210 -13.64 6.46 16.90
CA GLU A 210 -14.86 6.29 16.08
C GLU A 210 -14.49 6.30 14.58
N LEU A 211 -13.75 7.32 14.13
CA LEU A 211 -13.33 7.47 12.73
C LEU A 211 -12.48 6.29 12.26
N THR A 212 -11.58 5.77 13.11
CA THR A 212 -10.78 4.59 12.81
C THR A 212 -11.62 3.32 12.64
N ASP A 213 -12.65 3.08 13.48
CA ASP A 213 -13.51 1.88 13.35
C ASP A 213 -14.37 1.89 12.07
N GLY A 214 -14.60 3.06 11.49
CA GLY A 214 -15.24 3.23 10.19
C GLY A 214 -14.30 3.05 8.99
N LEU A 215 -12.97 3.11 9.19
CA LEU A 215 -11.99 3.22 8.11
C LEU A 215 -10.94 2.09 8.07
N LEU A 216 -10.50 1.60 9.23
CA LEU A 216 -9.48 0.55 9.38
C LEU A 216 -10.07 -0.72 10.01
N LEU A 217 -9.33 -1.82 9.93
CA LEU A 217 -9.67 -3.06 10.64
C LEU A 217 -9.28 -3.00 12.12
N THR A 218 -10.07 -3.69 12.95
CA THR A 218 -9.65 -4.11 14.29
C THR A 218 -8.87 -5.43 14.21
N TRP A 219 -8.22 -5.84 15.31
CA TRP A 219 -7.58 -7.16 15.38
C TRP A 219 -8.53 -8.33 15.08
N ASP A 220 -9.82 -8.20 15.38
CA ASP A 220 -10.80 -9.25 15.07
C ASP A 220 -11.15 -9.29 13.58
N GLY A 221 -11.13 -8.14 12.89
CA GLY A 221 -11.21 -8.09 11.42
C GLY A 221 -9.98 -8.70 10.74
N ILE A 222 -8.79 -8.54 11.32
CA ILE A 222 -7.55 -9.16 10.85
C ILE A 222 -7.54 -10.67 11.12
N ARG A 223 -8.10 -11.12 12.25
CA ARG A 223 -8.36 -12.54 12.52
C ARG A 223 -9.34 -13.13 11.51
N ALA A 224 -10.40 -12.41 11.15
CA ALA A 224 -11.34 -12.85 10.11
C ALA A 224 -10.66 -13.02 8.74
N LEU A 225 -9.78 -12.10 8.33
CA LEU A 225 -8.97 -12.27 7.11
C LEU A 225 -8.06 -13.50 7.18
N ARG A 226 -7.34 -13.69 8.30
CA ARG A 226 -6.48 -14.88 8.53
C ARG A 226 -7.28 -16.18 8.45
N ASP A 227 -8.47 -16.20 9.08
CA ASP A 227 -9.29 -17.40 9.23
C ASP A 227 -10.05 -17.75 7.92
N ALA A 228 -10.17 -16.78 7.01
CA ALA A 228 -10.53 -17.00 5.60
C ALA A 228 -9.35 -17.48 4.72
N GLY A 229 -8.16 -17.72 5.30
CA GLY A 229 -6.99 -18.27 4.59
C GLY A 229 -6.03 -17.23 4.00
N MET A 230 -6.18 -15.95 4.37
CA MET A 230 -5.30 -14.88 3.88
C MET A 230 -4.00 -14.78 4.71
N ASP A 231 -2.92 -14.37 4.05
CA ASP A 231 -1.62 -14.17 4.72
C ASP A 231 -1.60 -12.81 5.43
N ILE A 232 -1.44 -12.79 6.76
CA ILE A 232 -1.24 -11.53 7.51
C ILE A 232 0.24 -11.34 7.82
N GLU A 233 0.79 -10.18 7.46
CA GLU A 233 2.21 -9.84 7.53
C GLU A 233 2.40 -8.36 7.98
N SER A 234 3.64 -7.83 8.01
CA SER A 234 3.94 -6.53 8.64
C SER A 234 3.95 -5.33 7.68
N HIS A 235 3.37 -4.20 8.08
CA HIS A 235 3.62 -2.86 7.49
C HIS A 235 4.32 -1.92 8.47
N THR A 236 5.26 -2.49 9.23
CA THR A 236 5.94 -1.87 10.39
C THR A 236 4.96 -1.51 11.52
N ARG A 237 5.43 -0.77 12.54
CA ARG A 237 4.64 -0.53 13.76
C ARG A 237 3.78 0.71 13.64
N ARG A 238 4.38 1.85 13.29
CA ARG A 238 3.72 3.17 13.23
C ARG A 238 3.80 3.80 11.84
N HIS A 239 4.00 2.98 10.80
CA HIS A 239 4.08 3.41 9.40
C HIS A 239 5.05 4.61 9.20
N ARG A 240 6.21 4.58 9.89
CA ARG A 240 7.23 5.62 9.75
C ARG A 240 8.15 5.32 8.57
N VAL A 241 8.50 6.37 7.84
CA VAL A 241 9.38 6.27 6.67
C VAL A 241 10.80 5.89 7.11
N LEU A 242 11.19 4.63 6.92
CA LEU A 242 12.40 4.03 7.50
C LEU A 242 13.69 4.82 7.22
N GLN A 243 13.79 5.46 6.05
CA GLN A 243 14.94 6.30 5.65
C GLN A 243 15.10 7.60 6.47
N THR A 244 14.18 7.89 7.39
CA THR A 244 14.21 9.06 8.29
C THR A 244 14.59 8.73 9.74
N LEU A 245 14.82 7.44 10.05
CA LEU A 245 14.92 6.90 11.41
C LEU A 245 16.37 6.60 11.84
N ASP A 246 16.57 6.49 13.16
CA ASP A 246 17.77 5.96 13.81
C ASP A 246 17.61 4.47 14.19
N ASP A 247 18.66 3.86 14.75
CA ASP A 247 18.69 2.42 15.09
C ASP A 247 17.70 2.00 16.19
N GLU A 248 17.20 2.93 17.00
CA GLU A 248 16.21 2.64 18.04
C GLU A 248 14.79 2.72 17.47
N ALA A 249 14.50 3.77 16.72
CA ALA A 249 13.25 3.92 15.99
C ALA A 249 13.06 2.82 14.93
N LEU A 250 14.12 2.42 14.21
CA LEU A 250 14.10 1.27 13.31
C LEU A 250 13.76 -0.03 14.06
N ARG A 251 14.20 -0.19 15.32
CA ARG A 251 13.94 -1.38 16.13
C ARG A 251 12.49 -1.44 16.62
N ASP A 252 11.92 -0.33 17.08
CA ASP A 252 10.48 -0.26 17.43
C ASP A 252 9.60 -0.55 16.20
N GLU A 253 9.90 0.08 15.06
CA GLU A 253 9.16 -0.15 13.81
C GLU A 253 9.23 -1.59 13.31
N LEU A 254 10.42 -2.20 13.29
CA LEU A 254 10.64 -3.48 12.63
C LEU A 254 10.49 -4.68 13.58
N SER A 255 10.92 -4.58 14.83
CA SER A 255 10.78 -5.68 15.80
C SER A 255 9.43 -5.62 16.52
N GLY A 256 9.03 -4.43 16.98
CA GLY A 256 7.77 -4.26 17.71
C GLY A 256 6.54 -4.67 16.91
N SER A 257 6.52 -4.44 15.60
CA SER A 257 5.45 -4.94 14.71
C SER A 257 5.42 -6.46 14.57
N ARG A 258 6.57 -7.15 14.65
CA ARG A 258 6.60 -8.62 14.68
C ARG A 258 6.09 -9.16 16.00
N ASP A 259 6.43 -8.50 17.10
CA ASP A 259 6.03 -8.88 18.45
C ASP A 259 4.52 -8.63 18.66
N ASP A 260 3.98 -7.52 18.13
CA ASP A 260 2.54 -7.23 18.08
C ASP A 260 1.79 -8.32 17.28
N LEU A 261 2.23 -8.62 16.05
CA LEU A 261 1.59 -9.67 15.22
C LEU A 261 1.74 -11.08 15.83
N ALA A 262 2.87 -11.39 16.46
CA ALA A 262 3.07 -12.65 17.17
C ALA A 262 2.14 -12.79 18.38
N ARG A 263 1.93 -11.71 19.14
CA ARG A 263 0.99 -11.63 20.27
C ARG A 263 -0.46 -11.86 19.80
N GLU A 264 -0.90 -11.14 18.78
CA GLU A 264 -2.32 -11.09 18.40
C GLU A 264 -2.77 -12.25 17.51
N LEU A 265 -1.86 -12.86 16.75
CA LEU A 265 -2.17 -13.91 15.78
C LEU A 265 -1.50 -15.27 16.07
N GLY A 266 -0.61 -15.35 17.06
CA GLY A 266 0.11 -16.57 17.43
C GLY A 266 1.29 -16.95 16.52
N ARG A 267 1.59 -16.14 15.49
CA ARG A 267 2.76 -16.31 14.62
C ARG A 267 3.44 -14.98 14.35
N ALA A 268 4.77 -14.94 14.44
CA ALA A 268 5.53 -13.80 13.91
C ALA A 268 5.39 -13.75 12.37
N PRO A 269 5.32 -12.55 11.77
CA PRO A 269 5.33 -12.42 10.32
C PRO A 269 6.72 -12.76 9.78
N ARG A 270 6.75 -13.24 8.54
CA ARG A 270 7.99 -13.57 7.81
C ARG A 270 8.42 -12.44 6.91
N THR A 271 7.54 -11.50 6.60
CA THR A 271 7.73 -10.50 5.55
C THR A 271 7.23 -9.12 5.98
N VAL A 272 7.77 -8.09 5.36
CA VAL A 272 7.44 -6.69 5.64
C VAL A 272 7.29 -5.89 4.35
N ALA A 273 6.19 -5.14 4.21
CA ALA A 273 6.11 -4.07 3.23
C ALA A 273 6.63 -2.76 3.84
N TYR A 274 7.42 -2.00 3.10
CA TYR A 274 8.00 -0.76 3.61
C TYR A 274 7.03 0.43 3.45
N PRO A 275 6.76 1.21 4.51
CA PRO A 275 5.95 2.43 4.46
C PRO A 275 6.34 3.35 3.30
N VAL A 276 5.32 3.87 2.61
CA VAL A 276 5.42 4.66 1.36
C VAL A 276 6.23 4.00 0.22
N GLY A 277 6.52 2.70 0.30
CA GLY A 277 7.10 1.89 -0.78
C GLY A 277 8.55 2.21 -1.16
N ARG A 278 9.31 2.98 -0.36
CA ARG A 278 10.69 3.35 -0.70
C ARG A 278 11.64 2.15 -0.60
N SER A 279 12.41 1.92 -1.65
CA SER A 279 13.50 0.93 -1.71
C SER A 279 14.49 1.08 -0.55
N ILE A 280 15.04 -0.05 -0.09
CA ILE A 280 16.10 -0.06 0.93
C ILE A 280 17.45 -0.59 0.42
N ALA A 281 17.60 -0.94 -0.87
CA ALA A 281 18.81 -1.54 -1.42
C ALA A 281 20.09 -0.72 -1.13
N ALA A 282 20.01 0.61 -1.17
CA ALA A 282 21.13 1.52 -0.86
C ALA A 282 21.36 1.75 0.64
N HIS A 283 20.48 1.27 1.53
CA HIS A 283 20.43 1.64 2.95
C HIS A 283 20.90 0.51 3.86
N ALA A 284 22.22 0.28 3.91
CA ALA A 284 22.84 -0.81 4.68
C ALA A 284 22.36 -0.93 6.15
N GLN A 285 22.16 0.21 6.83
CA GLN A 285 21.61 0.29 8.19
C GLN A 285 20.19 -0.31 8.29
N ILE A 286 19.29 0.11 7.41
CA ILE A 286 17.90 -0.38 7.37
C ILE A 286 17.88 -1.87 7.02
N ARG A 287 18.72 -2.30 6.06
CA ARG A 287 18.87 -3.72 5.69
C ARG A 287 19.34 -4.57 6.87
N ALA A 288 20.30 -4.08 7.64
CA ALA A 288 20.75 -4.74 8.87
C ALA A 288 19.63 -4.80 9.93
N ALA A 289 18.83 -3.75 10.09
CA ALA A 289 17.70 -3.74 11.01
C ALA A 289 16.57 -4.70 10.59
N VAL A 290 16.22 -4.78 9.30
CA VAL A 290 15.22 -5.72 8.76
C VAL A 290 15.67 -7.18 8.97
N HIS A 291 16.95 -7.47 8.71
CA HIS A 291 17.53 -8.78 8.99
C HIS A 291 17.57 -9.09 10.49
N ALA A 292 18.01 -8.16 11.33
CA ALA A 292 18.12 -8.34 12.78
C ALA A 292 16.75 -8.50 13.47
N ALA A 293 15.70 -7.85 12.95
CA ALA A 293 14.32 -8.08 13.38
C ALA A 293 13.83 -9.50 13.02
N GLY A 294 14.46 -10.21 12.09
CA GLY A 294 14.09 -11.58 11.70
C GLY A 294 13.01 -11.65 10.63
N TYR A 295 12.96 -10.67 9.72
CA TYR A 295 12.22 -10.81 8.45
C TYR A 295 13.02 -11.63 7.44
N ARG A 296 12.31 -12.38 6.59
CA ARG A 296 12.84 -13.13 5.45
C ARG A 296 12.72 -12.38 4.13
N VAL A 297 11.66 -11.57 3.96
CA VAL A 297 11.36 -10.85 2.72
C VAL A 297 10.94 -9.42 3.02
N GLY A 298 11.36 -8.47 2.20
CA GLY A 298 11.01 -7.05 2.29
C GLY A 298 10.52 -6.51 0.95
N PHE A 299 9.43 -5.75 0.96
CA PHE A 299 8.78 -5.24 -0.25
C PHE A 299 8.82 -3.71 -0.36
N SER A 300 9.25 -3.23 -1.52
CA SER A 300 9.16 -1.83 -1.95
C SER A 300 8.22 -1.70 -3.15
N ASN A 301 7.92 -0.47 -3.60
CA ASN A 301 7.08 -0.23 -4.77
C ASN A 301 7.95 0.15 -5.98
N ALA A 302 7.67 -0.43 -7.15
CA ALA A 302 8.47 -0.33 -8.37
C ALA A 302 7.61 -0.34 -9.64
N SER A 303 8.15 0.14 -10.77
CA SER A 303 7.45 0.10 -12.05
C SER A 303 7.75 -1.18 -12.84
N GLY A 304 6.85 -2.17 -12.81
CA GLY A 304 6.91 -3.38 -13.61
C GLY A 304 6.67 -4.67 -12.81
N ALA A 305 6.95 -5.83 -13.41
CA ALA A 305 6.94 -7.12 -12.73
C ALA A 305 8.36 -7.53 -12.30
N THR A 306 8.49 -8.15 -11.13
CA THR A 306 9.78 -8.52 -10.56
C THR A 306 10.33 -9.81 -11.19
N TRP A 307 11.63 -9.84 -11.47
CA TRP A 307 12.31 -10.93 -12.17
C TRP A 307 13.04 -11.82 -11.16
N LEU A 308 12.39 -12.91 -10.74
CA LEU A 308 12.90 -13.82 -9.71
C LEU A 308 14.06 -14.66 -10.25
N ARG A 309 15.27 -14.18 -10.07
CA ARG A 309 16.51 -14.87 -10.48
C ARG A 309 17.33 -15.33 -9.27
N PRO A 310 18.23 -16.31 -9.45
CA PRO A 310 19.35 -16.49 -8.54
C PRO A 310 20.05 -15.14 -8.31
N GLY A 311 20.20 -14.74 -7.04
CA GLY A 311 20.75 -13.44 -6.68
C GLY A 311 19.77 -12.26 -6.66
N ILE A 312 18.44 -12.50 -6.67
CA ILE A 312 17.49 -11.45 -6.25
C ILE A 312 17.74 -11.06 -4.79
N ASP A 313 17.62 -9.76 -4.49
CA ASP A 313 17.65 -9.23 -3.13
C ASP A 313 16.31 -9.51 -2.42
N PRO A 314 16.25 -10.40 -1.42
CA PRO A 314 14.99 -10.74 -0.76
C PRO A 314 14.45 -9.57 0.08
N PHE A 315 15.29 -8.58 0.42
CA PHE A 315 14.89 -7.42 1.22
C PHE A 315 14.51 -6.19 0.39
N ASP A 316 14.43 -6.28 -0.94
CA ASP A 316 13.95 -5.18 -1.79
C ASP A 316 13.16 -5.67 -3.01
N ILE A 317 12.16 -6.51 -2.75
CA ILE A 317 11.28 -7.06 -3.79
C ILE A 317 10.26 -5.98 -4.21
N GLY A 318 10.42 -5.46 -5.42
CA GLY A 318 9.54 -4.45 -6.00
C GLY A 318 8.13 -4.97 -6.31
N ARG A 319 7.12 -4.16 -5.97
CA ARG A 319 5.69 -4.39 -6.24
C ARG A 319 5.09 -3.33 -7.15
N LEU A 320 4.13 -3.73 -7.97
CA LEU A 320 3.42 -2.85 -8.90
C LEU A 320 2.24 -2.19 -8.17
N ALA A 321 2.41 -0.94 -7.76
CA ALA A 321 1.33 -0.15 -7.16
C ALA A 321 0.17 0.04 -8.16
N MET A 322 -1.05 -0.21 -7.70
CA MET A 322 -2.28 0.08 -8.44
C MET A 322 -2.65 1.56 -8.28
N ASP A 323 -3.60 2.01 -9.09
CA ASP A 323 -3.98 3.41 -9.21
C ASP A 323 -5.38 3.48 -9.85
N ARG A 324 -6.29 4.28 -9.30
CA ARG A 324 -7.69 4.32 -9.77
C ARG A 324 -7.83 4.93 -11.15
N GLU A 325 -6.86 5.74 -11.56
CA GLU A 325 -6.75 6.30 -12.92
C GLU A 325 -6.19 5.31 -13.94
N LEU A 326 -5.65 4.15 -13.53
CA LEU A 326 -5.08 3.14 -14.44
C LEU A 326 -6.19 2.51 -15.32
N PRO A 327 -6.19 2.74 -16.64
CA PRO A 327 -7.20 2.14 -17.51
C PRO A 327 -7.00 0.63 -17.59
N ASP A 328 -8.08 -0.15 -17.58
CA ASP A 328 -8.05 -1.63 -17.69
C ASP A 328 -7.07 -2.12 -18.78
N ALA A 329 -7.09 -1.50 -19.97
CA ALA A 329 -6.19 -1.86 -21.07
C ALA A 329 -4.69 -1.68 -20.74
N MET A 330 -4.31 -0.68 -19.94
CA MET A 330 -2.94 -0.51 -19.43
C MET A 330 -2.60 -1.53 -18.35
N PHE A 331 -3.55 -1.88 -17.48
CA PHE A 331 -3.41 -2.99 -16.52
C PHE A 331 -3.16 -4.33 -17.25
N PHE A 332 -3.99 -4.69 -18.23
CA PHE A 332 -3.73 -5.84 -19.12
C PHE A 332 -2.37 -5.72 -19.84
N GLY A 333 -2.02 -4.52 -20.32
CA GLY A 333 -0.80 -4.25 -21.06
C GLY A 333 0.48 -4.54 -20.25
N GLN A 334 0.54 -4.07 -19.01
CA GLN A 334 1.68 -4.30 -18.12
C GLN A 334 1.72 -5.72 -17.53
N LEU A 335 0.54 -6.35 -17.32
CA LEU A 335 0.49 -7.76 -16.95
C LEU A 335 0.99 -8.68 -18.07
N ALA A 336 0.64 -8.40 -19.33
CA ALA A 336 1.12 -9.16 -20.47
C ALA A 336 2.61 -8.91 -20.72
N ILE A 337 2.98 -7.62 -20.87
CA ILE A 337 4.30 -7.15 -21.28
C ILE A 337 4.81 -6.15 -20.22
N PRO A 338 5.60 -6.58 -19.22
CA PRO A 338 6.05 -5.72 -18.11
C PRO A 338 6.77 -4.44 -18.55
N GLN A 339 7.41 -4.44 -19.72
CA GLN A 339 8.10 -3.31 -20.31
C GLN A 339 7.16 -2.17 -20.76
N LEU A 340 5.86 -2.43 -20.91
CA LEU A 340 4.82 -1.42 -21.12
C LEU A 340 4.40 -0.70 -19.83
N GLY A 341 4.91 -1.14 -18.67
CA GLY A 341 4.55 -0.73 -17.31
C GLY A 341 4.17 0.74 -17.14
N TYR A 342 3.07 0.95 -16.43
CA TYR A 342 2.65 2.25 -15.95
C TYR A 342 3.66 2.81 -14.93
N ARG A 343 3.77 4.13 -14.86
CA ARG A 343 4.39 4.84 -13.76
C ARG A 343 3.31 5.78 -13.21
N SER A 344 2.79 5.43 -12.04
CA SER A 344 1.80 6.25 -11.34
C SER A 344 2.41 7.61 -10.96
N ALA A 345 1.58 8.65 -11.02
CA ALA A 345 1.96 10.00 -10.62
C ALA A 345 1.82 10.22 -9.09
N SER A 346 0.94 9.47 -8.42
CA SER A 346 0.77 9.51 -6.96
C SER A 346 1.89 8.74 -6.24
N HIS A 347 2.34 7.63 -6.82
CA HIS A 347 3.43 6.78 -6.33
C HIS A 347 4.82 7.16 -6.91
N GLY A 348 5.04 8.46 -7.16
CA GLY A 348 6.32 8.96 -7.63
C GLY A 348 7.43 8.74 -6.58
N VAL A 349 8.21 7.67 -6.74
CA VAL A 349 9.54 7.56 -6.13
C VAL A 349 10.34 8.75 -6.67
N GLY A 350 10.57 9.75 -5.82
CA GLY A 350 11.44 10.86 -6.16
C GLY A 350 12.83 10.33 -6.48
N ASP A 351 13.42 10.77 -7.59
CA ASP A 351 14.81 10.50 -7.88
C ASP A 351 15.68 10.89 -6.67
N PRO A 352 16.72 10.11 -6.33
CA PRO A 352 17.51 10.37 -5.15
C PRO A 352 18.11 11.77 -5.23
N VAL A 353 17.77 12.62 -4.25
CA VAL A 353 18.43 13.92 -4.07
C VAL A 353 19.90 13.63 -3.77
N SER A 354 20.77 14.13 -4.65
CA SER A 354 22.22 13.93 -4.67
C SER A 354 22.95 14.51 -3.45
#